data_AF-A0A5A7QMH3-F1
#
_entry.id   AF-A0A5A7QMH3-F1
#
_cell.length_a   1.000
_cell.length_b   1.000
_cell.length_c   1.000
_cell.angle_alpha   90.00
_cell.angle_beta   90.00
_cell.angle_gamma   90.00
#
_symmetry.space_group_name_H-M   'P 1'
#
loop_
_entity.id
_entity.type
_entity.pdbx_description
1 polymer ?
#
loop_
_entity_poly.entity_id
_entity_poly.type
_entity_poly.pdbx_seq_one_letter_code
_entity_poly.pdbx_strand_id
1 'polypeptide(L)'
;MADSSEGEDEGKLTCGNQLLVVEDDLREMAKMAAWSVSSCKPGNGVVSLRDDNLDTYWQSDGAQPHLVNIQFQKKVKLKLVVLYVDFKLDESYTPSKISVRAGDGFHNLKEIKAVELVKPTGWVYIPLSGTDPRETFVNTFMLQIAVLSNHLNGRDTHVRQIKVYGPRQNPIPHQPFQFTSTEFITYSTLR
;
A
#
# COMPACT_ATOMS: atom_id res chain seq x y z
N MET A 1 -0.79 -7.19 43.83
CA MET A 1 0.00 -6.34 42.94
C MET A 1 -0.30 -6.80 41.53
N ALA A 2 -1.31 -6.19 40.91
CA ALA A 2 -1.57 -6.34 39.50
C ALA A 2 -0.78 -5.23 38.83
N ASP A 3 0.19 -5.58 37.99
CA ASP A 3 0.81 -4.61 37.09
C ASP A 3 0.34 -4.93 35.68
N SER A 4 -0.41 -3.97 35.18
CA SER A 4 -1.05 -3.88 33.87
C SER A 4 -0.01 -3.54 32.82
N SER A 5 0.17 -4.42 31.83
CA SER A 5 0.86 -4.10 30.58
C SER A 5 -0.12 -4.27 29.41
N GLU A 6 -1.08 -3.34 29.31
CA GLU A 6 -1.88 -3.15 28.11
C GLU A 6 -1.39 -1.89 27.41
N GLY A 7 -0.83 -2.06 26.21
CA GLY A 7 -0.48 -0.96 25.32
C GLY A 7 0.82 -1.21 24.55
N GLU A 8 0.74 -1.97 23.45
CA GLU A 8 1.63 -1.90 22.27
C GLU A 8 1.31 -3.07 21.30
N ASP A 9 0.15 -3.04 20.62
CA ASP A 9 -0.13 -4.02 19.55
C ASP A 9 -0.86 -3.43 18.32
N GLU A 10 -0.85 -2.11 18.14
CA GLU A 10 -1.53 -1.46 16.99
C GLU A 10 -0.69 -1.47 15.68
N GLY A 11 0.49 -2.09 15.67
CA GLY A 11 1.44 -1.99 14.56
C GLY A 11 1.90 -3.31 13.94
N LYS A 12 1.56 -4.47 14.54
CA LYS A 12 2.07 -5.78 14.12
C LYS A 12 1.08 -6.48 13.20
N LEU A 13 1.51 -6.81 11.99
CA LEU A 13 0.74 -7.58 11.02
C LEU A 13 1.35 -8.98 10.88
N THR A 14 0.64 -9.99 11.37
CA THR A 14 1.12 -11.38 11.52
C THR A 14 0.62 -12.33 10.43
N CYS A 15 -0.48 -12.01 9.73
CA CYS A 15 -1.08 -12.89 8.73
C CYS A 15 -1.50 -12.11 7.48
N GLY A 16 -1.13 -12.60 6.29
CA GLY A 16 -1.59 -12.07 5.01
C GLY A 16 -2.74 -12.90 4.47
N ASN A 17 -3.70 -12.27 3.78
CA ASN A 17 -4.77 -13.01 3.10
C ASN A 17 -4.21 -13.63 1.81
N GLN A 18 -4.60 -14.87 1.46
CA GLN A 18 -4.19 -15.46 0.18
C GLN A 18 -4.92 -14.85 -1.01
N LEU A 19 -6.18 -14.46 -0.81
CA LEU A 19 -6.99 -13.76 -1.78
C LEU A 19 -7.02 -12.27 -1.46
N LEU A 20 -6.93 -11.46 -2.51
CA LEU A 20 -7.09 -10.02 -2.40
C LEU A 20 -8.59 -9.69 -2.31
N VAL A 21 -9.04 -9.23 -1.15
CA VAL A 21 -10.42 -8.80 -0.91
C VAL A 21 -10.38 -7.33 -0.52
N VAL A 22 -11.07 -6.50 -1.29
CA VAL A 22 -11.12 -5.04 -1.09
C VAL A 22 -12.58 -4.61 -1.12
N GLU A 23 -12.93 -3.60 -0.33
CA GLU A 23 -14.28 -3.02 -0.30
C GLU A 23 -14.70 -2.49 -1.69
N ASP A 24 -15.97 -2.71 -2.06
CA ASP A 24 -16.51 -2.37 -3.40
C ASP A 24 -16.53 -0.86 -3.71
N ASP A 25 -16.46 -0.02 -2.68
CA ASP A 25 -16.39 1.43 -2.76
C ASP A 25 -14.96 1.93 -3.02
N LEU A 26 -13.96 1.03 -3.10
CA LEU A 26 -12.58 1.37 -3.40
C LEU A 26 -12.21 1.02 -4.84
N ARG A 27 -11.29 1.81 -5.39
CA ARG A 27 -10.70 1.61 -6.71
C ARG A 27 -9.19 1.70 -6.64
N GLU A 28 -8.52 0.87 -7.43
CA GLU A 28 -7.08 0.95 -7.60
C GLU A 28 -6.68 2.26 -8.33
N MET A 29 -5.84 3.06 -7.67
CA MET A 29 -5.49 4.41 -8.09
C MET A 29 -4.13 4.49 -8.80
N ALA A 30 -3.24 3.54 -8.55
CA ALA A 30 -1.84 3.64 -8.96
C ALA A 30 -1.51 3.06 -10.35
N LYS A 31 -2.50 2.50 -11.08
CA LYS A 31 -2.30 2.00 -12.45
C LYS A 31 -1.77 3.06 -13.43
N MET A 32 -2.21 4.31 -13.28
CA MET A 32 -1.79 5.43 -14.14
C MET A 32 -0.75 6.34 -13.47
N ALA A 33 -0.26 5.96 -12.28
CA ALA A 33 0.79 6.71 -11.60
C ALA A 33 2.16 6.42 -12.24
N ALA A 34 3.09 7.35 -12.06
CA ALA A 34 4.50 7.11 -12.35
C ALA A 34 5.15 6.42 -11.14
N TRP A 35 5.90 5.34 -11.40
CA TRP A 35 6.54 4.54 -10.36
C TRP A 35 8.06 4.55 -10.54
N SER A 36 8.78 4.63 -9.43
CA SER A 36 10.23 4.44 -9.40
C SER A 36 10.63 3.68 -8.14
N VAL A 37 11.78 3.01 -8.19
CA VAL A 37 12.38 2.36 -7.03
C VAL A 37 13.77 2.95 -6.76
N SER A 38 14.25 2.85 -5.52
CA SER A 38 15.59 3.31 -5.15
C SER A 38 16.69 2.55 -5.89
N SER A 39 16.50 1.24 -6.10
CA SER A 39 17.41 0.35 -6.82
C SER A 39 16.66 -0.89 -7.29
N CYS A 40 17.21 -1.60 -8.26
CA CYS A 40 16.71 -2.90 -8.66
C CYS A 40 17.80 -3.73 -9.33
N LYS A 41 17.73 -5.05 -9.16
CA LYS A 41 18.51 -5.97 -10.00
C LYS A 41 17.95 -5.99 -11.43
N PRO A 42 18.80 -6.21 -12.46
CA PRO A 42 18.34 -6.36 -13.83
C PRO A 42 17.24 -7.42 -13.95
N GLY A 43 16.10 -7.07 -14.55
CA GLY A 43 14.95 -7.95 -14.72
C GLY A 43 13.92 -7.93 -13.59
N ASN A 44 14.29 -7.48 -12.37
CA ASN A 44 13.44 -7.49 -11.18
C ASN A 44 13.12 -6.06 -10.72
N GLY A 45 12.54 -5.25 -11.61
CA GLY A 45 12.30 -3.82 -11.40
C GLY A 45 10.85 -3.46 -11.05
N VAL A 46 10.48 -2.21 -11.34
CA VAL A 46 9.13 -1.65 -11.09
C VAL A 46 8.01 -2.46 -11.75
N VAL A 47 8.27 -3.07 -12.90
CA VAL A 47 7.25 -3.80 -13.67
C VAL A 47 6.68 -4.96 -12.84
N SER A 48 7.55 -5.69 -12.15
CA SER A 48 7.17 -6.82 -11.30
C SER A 48 6.28 -6.41 -10.13
N LEU A 49 6.34 -5.16 -9.67
CA LEU A 49 5.46 -4.68 -8.58
C LEU A 49 4.00 -4.50 -9.01
N ARG A 50 3.70 -4.59 -10.31
CA ARG A 50 2.46 -4.12 -10.92
C ARG A 50 1.87 -5.06 -11.99
N ASP A 51 2.52 -6.17 -12.27
CA ASP A 51 2.20 -7.08 -13.37
C ASP A 51 1.07 -8.08 -13.06
N ASP A 52 0.42 -7.94 -11.88
CA ASP A 52 -0.58 -8.87 -11.36
C ASP A 52 -0.10 -10.35 -11.27
N ASN A 53 1.22 -10.59 -11.25
CA ASN A 53 1.82 -11.90 -11.08
C ASN A 53 2.47 -12.01 -9.69
N LEU A 54 2.26 -13.14 -9.01
CA LEU A 54 2.81 -13.39 -7.66
C LEU A 54 4.13 -14.17 -7.71
N ASP A 55 4.50 -14.72 -8.87
CA ASP A 55 5.75 -15.44 -9.08
C ASP A 55 6.92 -14.48 -9.35
N THR A 56 6.62 -13.30 -9.90
CA THR A 56 7.59 -12.22 -10.14
C THR A 56 7.71 -11.32 -8.91
N TYR A 57 8.84 -10.62 -8.81
CA TYR A 57 9.11 -9.72 -7.70
C TYR A 57 10.08 -8.62 -8.09
N TRP A 58 9.93 -7.46 -7.45
CA TRP A 58 11.01 -6.49 -7.38
C TRP A 58 12.05 -6.99 -6.40
N GLN A 59 13.32 -6.91 -6.81
CA GLN A 59 14.45 -7.17 -5.95
C GLN A 59 15.32 -5.91 -5.88
N SER A 60 15.43 -5.32 -4.69
CA SER A 60 16.34 -4.19 -4.50
C SER A 60 17.81 -4.62 -4.63
N ASP A 61 18.68 -3.65 -4.88
CA ASP A 61 20.13 -3.85 -5.00
C ASP A 61 20.85 -2.57 -4.55
N GLY A 62 20.85 -2.31 -3.24
CA GLY A 62 21.32 -1.04 -2.72
C GLY A 62 21.38 -0.94 -1.20
N ALA A 63 21.61 0.26 -0.69
CA ALA A 63 21.58 0.53 0.74
C ALA A 63 20.12 0.75 1.21
N GLN A 64 19.81 0.27 2.42
CA GLN A 64 18.55 0.57 3.08
C GLN A 64 18.47 2.07 3.46
N PRO A 65 17.26 2.66 3.50
CA PRO A 65 15.97 2.05 3.21
C PRO A 65 15.72 1.86 1.71
N HIS A 66 15.05 0.76 1.33
CA HIS A 66 14.63 0.52 -0.06
C HIS A 66 13.30 1.23 -0.32
N LEU A 67 13.24 2.04 -1.38
CA LEU A 67 12.11 2.94 -1.61
C LEU A 67 11.34 2.54 -2.86
N VAL A 68 10.01 2.58 -2.76
CA VAL A 68 9.09 2.59 -3.89
C VAL A 68 8.36 3.92 -3.87
N ASN A 69 8.52 4.71 -4.93
CA ASN A 69 7.87 6.02 -5.07
C ASN A 69 6.75 5.93 -6.10
N ILE A 70 5.58 6.46 -5.75
CA ILE A 70 4.38 6.48 -6.58
C ILE A 70 3.92 7.93 -6.69
N GLN A 71 4.00 8.48 -7.90
CA GLN A 71 3.68 9.87 -8.19
C GLN A 71 2.43 9.96 -9.06
N PHE A 72 1.48 10.77 -8.61
CA PHE A 72 0.21 11.00 -9.28
C PHE A 72 0.23 12.35 -10.00
N GLN A 73 -0.32 12.41 -11.22
CA GLN A 73 -0.41 13.65 -12.01
C GLN A 73 -1.32 14.72 -11.37
N LYS A 74 -2.24 14.29 -10.50
CA LYS A 74 -3.17 15.16 -9.76
C LYS A 74 -3.25 14.69 -8.31
N LYS A 75 -3.67 15.57 -7.40
CA LYS A 75 -3.90 15.20 -6.01
C LYS A 75 -4.97 14.10 -5.94
N VAL A 76 -4.62 12.98 -5.31
CA VAL A 76 -5.52 11.83 -5.15
C VAL A 76 -5.89 11.63 -3.69
N LYS A 77 -7.04 11.01 -3.46
CA LYS A 77 -7.47 10.49 -2.16
C LYS A 77 -7.10 9.02 -2.09
N LEU A 78 -6.35 8.62 -1.07
CA LEU A 78 -5.92 7.25 -0.84
C LEU A 78 -6.42 6.78 0.54
N LYS A 79 -6.82 5.51 0.63
CA LYS A 79 -7.30 4.88 1.87
C LYS A 79 -6.43 3.70 2.29
N LEU A 80 -5.90 2.95 1.33
CA LEU A 80 -5.30 1.65 1.59
C LEU A 80 -4.13 1.38 0.64
N VAL A 81 -3.03 0.87 1.17
CA VAL A 81 -1.95 0.24 0.42
C VAL A 81 -2.00 -1.25 0.72
N VAL A 82 -1.87 -2.07 -0.31
CA VAL A 82 -1.80 -3.53 -0.15
C VAL A 82 -0.53 -4.02 -0.82
N LEU A 83 0.23 -4.85 -0.13
CA LEU A 83 1.45 -5.47 -0.65
C LEU A 83 1.31 -6.99 -0.60
N TYR A 84 1.87 -7.70 -1.58
CA TYR A 84 2.06 -9.14 -1.47
C TYR A 84 3.51 -9.44 -1.10
N VAL A 85 3.70 -10.12 0.03
CA VAL A 85 4.98 -10.56 0.57
C VAL A 85 4.84 -11.96 1.15
N ASP A 86 5.87 -12.81 1.01
CA ASP A 86 5.81 -14.19 1.48
C ASP A 86 7.11 -14.59 2.18
N PHE A 87 7.05 -14.73 3.50
CA PHE A 87 8.19 -15.13 4.32
C PHE A 87 8.69 -16.55 4.01
N LYS A 88 7.81 -17.47 3.62
CA LYS A 88 8.20 -18.85 3.33
C LYS A 88 8.98 -18.95 2.02
N LEU A 89 8.66 -18.09 1.06
CA LEU A 89 9.34 -18.05 -0.23
C LEU A 89 10.60 -17.19 -0.21
N ASP A 90 10.56 -16.05 0.49
CA ASP A 90 11.58 -15.01 0.40
C ASP A 90 12.53 -14.94 1.62
N GLU A 91 12.22 -15.60 2.73
CA GLU A 91 13.03 -15.70 3.96
C GLU A 91 13.62 -14.35 4.43
N SER A 92 14.92 -14.11 4.18
CA SER A 92 15.63 -12.88 4.56
C SER A 92 15.30 -11.68 3.67
N TYR A 93 14.79 -11.90 2.45
CA TYR A 93 14.38 -10.81 1.56
C TYR A 93 13.01 -10.23 1.94
N THR A 94 12.28 -10.84 2.88
CA THR A 94 10.95 -10.37 3.28
C THR A 94 11.03 -9.11 4.16
N PRO A 95 10.35 -8.00 3.79
CA PRO A 95 10.26 -6.81 4.65
C PRO A 95 9.81 -7.15 6.08
N SER A 96 10.48 -6.60 7.08
CA SER A 96 10.08 -6.69 8.50
C SER A 96 9.53 -5.37 9.02
N LYS A 97 9.98 -4.24 8.49
CA LYS A 97 9.47 -2.92 8.87
C LYS A 97 9.26 -2.05 7.65
N ILE A 98 8.05 -1.54 7.49
CA ILE A 98 7.66 -0.68 6.37
C ILE A 98 7.16 0.65 6.93
N SER A 99 7.64 1.74 6.35
CA SER A 99 7.15 3.10 6.56
C SER A 99 6.45 3.59 5.30
N VAL A 100 5.22 4.06 5.44
CA VAL A 100 4.47 4.72 4.37
C VAL A 100 4.49 6.22 4.61
N ARG A 101 4.86 6.96 3.58
CA ARG A 101 5.03 8.41 3.60
C ARG A 101 4.20 9.04 2.50
N ALA A 102 3.65 10.22 2.76
CA ALA A 102 2.86 10.97 1.80
C ALA A 102 3.29 12.45 1.77
N GLY A 103 3.18 13.07 0.59
CA GLY A 103 3.54 14.48 0.39
C GLY A 103 3.09 15.01 -0.97
N ASP A 104 3.62 16.17 -1.35
CA ASP A 104 3.43 16.74 -2.68
C ASP A 104 4.62 16.45 -3.61
N GLY A 105 5.78 16.07 -3.06
CA GLY A 105 6.99 15.68 -3.79
C GLY A 105 8.08 15.16 -2.85
N PHE A 106 9.26 14.84 -3.39
CA PHE A 106 10.34 14.19 -2.63
C PHE A 106 10.83 14.96 -1.39
N HIS A 107 10.72 16.30 -1.40
CA HIS A 107 11.26 17.17 -0.35
C HIS A 107 10.30 17.40 0.82
N ASN A 108 9.03 17.00 0.71
CA ASN A 108 8.01 17.25 1.73
C ASN A 108 7.24 15.98 2.17
N LEU A 109 7.81 14.80 1.91
CA LEU A 109 7.26 13.53 2.37
C LEU A 109 7.25 13.48 3.90
N LYS A 110 6.10 13.14 4.47
CA LYS A 110 5.93 12.89 5.91
C LYS A 110 5.51 11.45 6.12
N GLU A 111 6.08 10.80 7.13
CA GLU A 111 5.63 9.48 7.56
C GLU A 111 4.21 9.59 8.11
N ILE A 112 3.31 8.78 7.54
CA ILE A 112 1.91 8.71 7.94
C ILE A 112 1.59 7.41 8.66
N LYS A 113 2.34 6.34 8.38
CA LYS A 113 2.16 5.04 9.01
C LYS A 113 3.46 4.26 9.00
N ALA A 114 3.79 3.63 10.11
CA ALA A 114 4.81 2.60 10.19
C ALA A 114 4.17 1.29 10.64
N VAL A 115 4.56 0.18 10.01
CA VAL A 115 4.06 -1.16 10.34
C VAL A 115 5.22 -2.13 10.48
N GLU A 116 5.07 -3.07 11.40
CA GLU A 116 6.00 -4.18 11.59
C GLU A 116 5.32 -5.46 11.11
N LEU A 117 6.00 -6.17 10.22
CA LEU A 117 5.52 -7.42 9.64
C LEU A 117 6.23 -8.57 10.33
N VAL A 118 5.48 -9.54 10.84
CA VAL A 118 6.03 -10.70 11.55
C VAL A 118 5.76 -11.94 10.72
N LYS A 119 6.76 -12.34 9.92
CA LYS A 119 6.70 -13.50 9.00
C LYS A 119 5.42 -13.51 8.14
N PRO A 120 5.09 -12.40 7.44
CA PRO A 120 3.86 -12.32 6.66
C PRO A 120 3.84 -13.36 5.53
N THR A 121 2.66 -13.87 5.20
CA THR A 121 2.46 -14.79 4.06
C THR A 121 1.17 -14.38 3.35
N GLY A 122 1.28 -13.67 2.22
CA GLY A 122 0.14 -13.24 1.41
C GLY A 122 -0.01 -11.71 1.32
N TRP A 123 -1.25 -11.27 1.08
CA TRP A 123 -1.62 -9.86 0.98
C TRP A 123 -1.66 -9.20 2.36
N VAL A 124 -0.82 -8.18 2.54
CA VAL A 124 -0.72 -7.33 3.72
C VAL A 124 -1.43 -6.00 3.45
N TYR A 125 -2.37 -5.65 4.31
CA TYR A 125 -3.22 -4.46 4.19
C TYR A 125 -2.70 -3.38 5.14
N ILE A 126 -2.28 -2.24 4.58
CA ILE A 126 -1.81 -1.08 5.33
C ILE A 126 -2.83 0.06 5.16
N PRO A 127 -3.76 0.23 6.11
CA PRO A 127 -4.67 1.37 6.09
C PRO A 127 -3.87 2.66 6.26
N LEU A 128 -4.17 3.64 5.41
CA LEU A 128 -3.55 4.97 5.43
C LEU A 128 -4.32 5.96 6.30
N SER A 129 -5.54 5.59 6.73
CA SER A 129 -6.36 6.41 7.62
C SER A 129 -5.72 6.54 8.99
N GLY A 130 -5.84 7.74 9.58
CA GLY A 130 -5.45 7.99 10.96
C GLY A 130 -6.39 7.32 11.96
N THR A 131 -6.15 7.56 13.25
CA THR A 131 -7.01 7.12 14.35
C THR A 131 -8.31 7.94 14.44
N ASP A 132 -8.34 9.16 13.90
CA ASP A 132 -9.55 9.97 13.83
C ASP A 132 -10.40 9.55 12.60
N PRO A 133 -11.70 9.24 12.78
CA PRO A 133 -12.62 8.96 11.68
C PRO A 133 -12.65 10.04 10.59
N ARG A 134 -12.33 11.31 10.93
CA ARG A 134 -12.23 12.43 9.98
C ARG A 134 -11.02 12.34 9.06
N GLU A 135 -10.01 11.54 9.42
CA GLU A 135 -8.81 11.27 8.63
C GLU A 135 -8.95 9.96 7.83
N THR A 136 -10.15 9.71 7.28
CA THR A 136 -10.43 8.49 6.51
C THR A 136 -9.55 8.36 5.26
N PHE A 137 -9.08 9.48 4.71
CA PHE A 137 -8.33 9.52 3.46
C PHE A 137 -7.10 10.42 3.56
N VAL A 138 -6.00 9.96 2.96
CA VAL A 138 -4.81 10.75 2.74
C VAL A 138 -4.91 11.43 1.37
N ASN A 139 -4.81 12.76 1.35
CA ASN A 139 -4.78 13.55 0.12
C ASN A 139 -3.34 13.86 -0.26
N THR A 140 -2.84 13.33 -1.37
CA THR A 140 -1.41 13.41 -1.73
C THR A 140 -1.17 13.44 -3.24
N PHE A 141 -0.05 14.02 -3.68
CA PHE A 141 0.47 13.84 -5.04
C PHE A 141 1.53 12.74 -5.11
N MET A 142 2.14 12.38 -3.98
CA MET A 142 3.23 11.42 -3.94
C MET A 142 3.16 10.54 -2.69
N LEU A 143 3.12 9.23 -2.93
CA LEU A 143 3.24 8.20 -1.90
C LEU A 143 4.62 7.56 -2.00
N GLN A 144 5.29 7.36 -0.87
CA GLN A 144 6.55 6.61 -0.80
C GLN A 144 6.39 5.48 0.21
N ILE A 145 6.69 4.27 -0.23
CA ILE A 145 6.78 3.07 0.62
C ILE A 145 8.27 2.81 0.85
N ALA A 146 8.70 2.85 2.10
CA ALA A 146 10.07 2.64 2.51
C ALA A 146 10.18 1.33 3.30
N VAL A 147 10.90 0.36 2.75
CA VAL A 147 11.31 -0.84 3.49
C VAL A 147 12.53 -0.46 4.32
N LEU A 148 12.31 -0.32 5.63
CA LEU A 148 13.34 0.13 6.58
C LEU A 148 14.26 -1.02 7.01
N SER A 149 13.71 -2.22 7.10
CA SER A 149 14.45 -3.44 7.45
C SER A 149 13.75 -4.67 6.90
N ASN A 150 14.52 -5.75 6.73
CA ASN A 150 14.01 -7.08 6.37
C ASN A 150 14.13 -8.06 7.54
N HIS A 151 13.51 -9.23 7.40
CA HIS A 151 13.70 -10.34 8.32
C HIS A 151 15.12 -10.88 8.24
N LEU A 152 15.59 -11.52 9.32
CA LEU A 152 16.90 -12.18 9.39
C LEU A 152 18.08 -11.25 9.01
N ASN A 153 17.92 -9.93 9.18
CA ASN A 153 18.87 -8.90 8.76
C ASN A 153 19.23 -8.96 7.26
N GLY A 154 18.30 -9.38 6.41
CA GLY A 154 18.51 -9.42 4.97
C GLY A 154 18.80 -8.04 4.38
N ARG A 155 19.77 -7.99 3.46
CA ARG A 155 20.26 -6.76 2.84
C ARG A 155 19.26 -6.18 1.85
N ASP A 156 18.86 -6.98 0.86
CA ASP A 156 17.92 -6.60 -0.20
C ASP A 156 16.50 -7.09 0.12
N THR A 157 15.51 -6.57 -0.58
CA THR A 157 14.09 -6.87 -0.33
C THR A 157 13.39 -7.44 -1.54
N HIS A 158 12.44 -8.35 -1.32
CA HIS A 158 11.50 -8.84 -2.31
C HIS A 158 10.09 -8.33 -2.00
N VAL A 159 9.48 -7.68 -3.00
CA VAL A 159 8.05 -7.37 -2.99
C VAL A 159 7.46 -7.84 -4.30
N ARG A 160 6.43 -8.68 -4.22
CA ARG A 160 5.86 -9.37 -5.38
C ARG A 160 4.78 -8.53 -6.06
N GLN A 161 4.01 -7.76 -5.29
CA GLN A 161 2.93 -6.95 -5.85
C GLN A 161 2.59 -5.79 -4.92
N ILE A 162 2.24 -4.63 -5.48
CA ILE A 162 1.76 -3.48 -4.71
C ILE A 162 0.53 -2.89 -5.40
N LYS A 163 -0.54 -2.72 -4.63
CA LYS A 163 -1.76 -2.03 -5.07
C LYS A 163 -2.10 -0.92 -4.11
N VAL A 164 -2.56 0.20 -4.66
CA VAL A 164 -2.94 1.38 -3.87
C VAL A 164 -4.37 1.75 -4.21
N TYR A 165 -5.20 1.87 -3.18
CA TYR A 165 -6.63 2.06 -3.28
C TYR A 165 -7.05 3.41 -2.71
N GLY A 166 -8.03 4.00 -3.39
CA GLY A 166 -8.73 5.22 -2.99
C GLY A 166 -10.23 5.08 -3.22
N PRO A 167 -11.03 6.07 -2.81
CA PRO A 167 -12.48 6.01 -2.99
C PRO A 167 -12.83 6.00 -4.48
N ARG A 168 -13.82 5.18 -4.83
CA ARG A 168 -14.40 5.16 -6.16
C ARG A 168 -15.09 6.50 -6.42
N GLN A 169 -14.75 7.13 -7.54
CA GLN A 169 -15.38 8.39 -7.92
C GLN A 169 -16.87 8.16 -8.16
N ASN A 170 -17.71 9.09 -7.70
CA ASN A 170 -19.13 9.07 -8.04
C ASN A 170 -19.25 9.18 -9.58
N PRO A 171 -19.89 8.21 -10.27
CA PRO A 171 -20.07 8.28 -11.71
C PRO A 171 -20.93 9.48 -12.13
N ILE A 172 -21.71 10.06 -11.21
CA ILE A 172 -22.54 11.24 -11.48
C ILE A 172 -21.84 12.50 -10.97
N PRO A 173 -21.46 13.42 -11.88
CA PRO A 173 -20.94 14.73 -11.50
C PRO A 173 -21.96 15.51 -10.65
N HIS A 174 -21.48 16.22 -9.62
CA HIS A 174 -22.29 17.10 -8.76
C HIS A 174 -23.34 16.43 -7.84
N GLN A 175 -23.39 15.10 -7.78
CA GLN A 175 -24.29 14.42 -6.85
C GLN A 175 -23.58 14.15 -5.50
N PRO A 176 -24.14 14.63 -4.36
CA PRO A 176 -23.48 14.53 -3.05
C PRO A 176 -23.60 13.15 -2.40
N PHE A 177 -24.36 12.22 -2.99
CA PHE A 177 -24.57 10.86 -2.51
C PHE A 177 -24.37 9.85 -3.64
N GLN A 178 -24.06 8.60 -3.27
CA GLN A 178 -23.97 7.49 -4.21
C GLN A 178 -25.22 6.62 -4.07
N PHE A 179 -25.78 6.21 -5.21
CA PHE A 179 -26.80 5.16 -5.21
C PHE A 179 -26.12 3.82 -4.91
N THR A 180 -26.67 3.07 -3.97
CA THR A 180 -26.16 1.74 -3.59
C THR A 180 -26.90 0.60 -4.27
N SER A 181 -28.14 0.83 -4.72
CA SER A 181 -28.95 -0.18 -5.39
C SER A 181 -28.73 -0.20 -6.91
N THR A 182 -28.70 -1.39 -7.47
CA THR A 182 -28.49 -1.64 -8.91
C THR A 182 -29.54 -0.93 -9.76
N GLU A 183 -30.80 -0.88 -9.30
CA GLU A 183 -31.90 -0.21 -9.98
C GLU A 183 -31.61 1.28 -10.19
N PHE A 184 -31.23 2.00 -9.14
CA PHE A 184 -30.94 3.42 -9.25
C PHE A 184 -29.65 3.69 -10.03
N ILE A 185 -28.62 2.85 -9.92
CA ILE A 185 -27.38 2.96 -10.70
C ILE A 185 -27.65 2.80 -12.20
N THR A 186 -28.55 1.90 -12.58
CA THR A 186 -28.85 1.57 -13.99
C THR A 186 -29.39 2.78 -14.76
N TYR A 187 -30.20 3.62 -14.12
CA TYR A 187 -30.80 4.81 -14.74
C TYR A 187 -30.08 6.12 -14.38
N SER A 188 -28.91 6.00 -13.77
CA SER A 188 -28.19 7.12 -13.14
C SER A 188 -27.43 7.99 -14.16
N THR A 189 -27.11 7.44 -15.34
CA THR A 189 -26.43 8.13 -16.43
C THR A 189 -27.08 7.79 -17.77
N LEU A 190 -27.36 8.81 -18.58
CA LEU A 190 -27.69 8.62 -20.00
C LEU A 190 -26.36 8.43 -20.75
N ARG A 191 -26.23 7.32 -21.49
CA ARG A 191 -25.08 7.04 -22.37
C ARG A 191 -25.45 7.25 -23.82
#